data_AF-A0A397SJV0-F1
#
_entry.id   AF-A0A397SJV0-F1
#
_cell.length_a   1.000
_cell.length_b   1.000
_cell.length_c   1.000
_cell.angle_alpha   90.00
_cell.angle_beta   90.00
_cell.angle_gamma   90.00
#
_symmetry.space_group_name_H-M   'P 1'
#
loop_
_entity.id
_entity.type
_entity.pdbx_description
1 polymer ?
#
loop_
_entity_poly.entity_id
_entity_poly.type
_entity_poly.pdbx_seq_one_letter_code
_entity_poly.pdbx_strand_id
1 'polypeptide(L)'
;MATRKLKKKNLCIHRFIGQMREKNERIPNPSEWFSYVVVKGPPLYNEKGQKEPHRVGDYMEYADITKELNMEIDINYYLEKTVGMCARFINEDDRYQPPSSHKIMQLKDSDEKEKQIDTYSQDEAKKWLKKYIKDLQ
;
A
#
# COMPACT_ATOMS: atom_id res chain seq x y z
N MET A 1 -12.93 -4.16 -0.87
CA MET A 1 -14.18 -3.69 -1.53
C MET A 1 -14.00 -2.26 -2.00
N ALA A 2 -14.63 -1.89 -3.11
CA ALA A 2 -14.68 -0.52 -3.63
C ALA A 2 -16.10 -0.16 -4.10
N THR A 3 -16.35 1.14 -4.27
CA THR A 3 -17.58 1.68 -4.91
C THR A 3 -17.23 2.50 -6.13
N ARG A 4 -17.98 2.31 -7.22
CA ARG A 4 -17.87 3.16 -8.40
C ARG A 4 -18.60 4.49 -8.18
N LYS A 5 -17.86 5.58 -7.98
CA LYS A 5 -18.43 6.94 -7.80
C LYS A 5 -18.23 7.79 -9.06
N LEU A 6 -19.31 8.22 -9.71
CA LEU A 6 -19.25 9.00 -10.97
C LEU A 6 -18.67 10.41 -10.80
N LYS A 7 -18.93 11.07 -9.66
CA LYS A 7 -18.57 12.48 -9.43
C LYS A 7 -17.20 12.68 -8.79
N LYS A 8 -16.52 11.60 -8.36
CA LYS A 8 -15.20 11.67 -7.70
C LYS A 8 -14.13 11.21 -8.68
N LYS A 9 -13.08 12.01 -8.87
CA LYS A 9 -11.88 11.60 -9.65
C LYS A 9 -11.09 10.54 -8.88
N ASN A 10 -11.56 9.29 -8.88
CA ASN A 10 -10.79 8.15 -8.38
C ASN A 10 -10.04 7.50 -9.55
N LEU A 11 -8.83 7.98 -9.80
CA LEU A 11 -7.99 7.53 -10.92
C LEU A 11 -7.74 6.01 -10.90
N CYS A 12 -7.64 5.41 -9.71
CA CYS A 12 -7.44 3.98 -9.53
C CYS A 12 -8.64 3.17 -10.06
N ILE A 13 -9.86 3.55 -9.65
CA ILE A 13 -11.09 2.87 -10.09
C ILE A 13 -11.35 3.10 -11.58
N HIS A 14 -11.03 4.29 -12.11
CA HIS A 14 -11.19 4.55 -13.54
C HIS A 14 -10.26 3.68 -14.40
N ARG A 15 -9.01 3.47 -13.96
CA ARG A 15 -8.07 2.56 -14.62
C ARG A 15 -8.56 1.12 -14.61
N PHE A 16 -8.96 0.64 -13.44
CA PHE A 16 -9.58 -0.67 -13.28
C PHE A 16 -10.77 -0.86 -14.24
N ILE A 17 -11.70 0.11 -14.29
CA ILE A 17 -12.85 0.06 -15.22
C ILE A 17 -12.43 0.07 -16.68
N GLY A 18 -11.37 0.81 -17.03
CA GLY A 18 -10.79 0.81 -18.38
C GLY A 18 -10.32 -0.59 -18.78
N GLN A 19 -9.57 -1.25 -17.90
CA GLN A 19 -9.12 -2.62 -18.13
C GLN A 19 -10.27 -3.62 -18.23
N MET A 20 -11.29 -3.51 -17.38
CA MET A 20 -12.47 -4.37 -17.47
C MET A 20 -13.20 -4.21 -18.80
N ARG A 21 -13.26 -2.99 -19.35
CA ARG A 21 -13.80 -2.77 -20.70
C ARG A 21 -13.00 -3.46 -21.78
N GLU A 22 -11.67 -3.36 -21.71
CA GLU A 22 -10.76 -3.98 -22.69
C GLU A 22 -10.84 -5.50 -22.66
N LYS A 23 -11.01 -6.10 -21.48
CA LYS A 23 -11.20 -7.54 -21.28
C LYS A 23 -12.61 -8.03 -21.61
N ASN A 24 -13.54 -7.12 -21.95
CA ASN A 24 -14.97 -7.39 -22.12
C ASN A 24 -15.62 -8.03 -20.85
N GLU A 25 -15.14 -7.61 -19.69
CA GLU A 25 -15.61 -8.06 -18.38
C GLU A 25 -16.75 -7.16 -17.86
N ARG A 26 -17.50 -7.69 -16.87
CA ARG A 26 -18.58 -6.92 -16.24
C ARG A 26 -18.05 -5.63 -15.64
N ILE A 27 -18.68 -4.51 -15.98
CA ILE A 27 -18.41 -3.21 -15.38
C ILE A 27 -19.37 -3.01 -14.19
N PRO A 28 -18.89 -2.60 -13.00
CA PRO A 28 -19.79 -2.36 -11.88
C PRO A 28 -20.66 -1.14 -12.17
N ASN A 29 -21.93 -1.20 -11.81
CA ASN A 29 -22.85 -0.07 -11.93
C ASN A 29 -22.40 1.09 -11.04
N PRO A 30 -22.82 2.33 -11.35
CA PRO A 30 -22.64 3.45 -10.44
C PRO A 30 -23.19 3.11 -9.05
N SER A 31 -22.40 3.38 -8.01
CA SER A 31 -22.68 3.06 -6.61
C SER A 31 -22.73 1.57 -6.24
N GLU A 32 -22.45 0.67 -7.18
CA GLU A 32 -22.31 -0.75 -6.88
C GLU A 32 -21.03 -1.02 -6.09
N TRP A 33 -21.16 -1.91 -5.10
CA TRP A 33 -20.03 -2.46 -4.35
C TRP A 33 -19.47 -3.66 -5.09
N PHE A 34 -18.16 -3.72 -5.22
CA PHE A 34 -17.48 -4.88 -5.76
C PHE A 34 -16.23 -5.25 -4.95
N SER A 35 -15.93 -6.54 -4.95
CA SER A 35 -14.74 -7.11 -4.33
C SER A 35 -13.62 -7.21 -5.35
N TYR A 36 -12.43 -6.77 -4.97
CA TYR A 36 -11.25 -6.79 -5.82
C TYR A 36 -10.03 -7.16 -4.98
N VAL A 37 -9.01 -7.65 -5.67
CA VAL A 37 -7.67 -7.87 -5.13
C VAL A 37 -6.63 -7.24 -6.06
N VAL A 38 -5.41 -7.05 -5.56
CA VAL A 38 -4.27 -6.61 -6.37
C VAL A 38 -3.44 -7.85 -6.72
N VAL A 39 -3.30 -8.11 -8.01
CA VAL A 39 -2.57 -9.27 -8.54
C VAL A 39 -1.15 -8.88 -8.95
N LYS A 40 -0.23 -9.84 -9.01
CA LYS A 40 1.06 -9.64 -9.66
C LYS A 40 0.85 -9.59 -11.17
N GLY A 41 1.66 -8.77 -11.84
CA GLY A 41 1.67 -8.68 -13.29
C GLY A 41 3.00 -8.15 -13.80
N PRO A 42 3.28 -8.33 -15.11
CA PRO A 42 4.47 -7.77 -15.72
C PRO A 42 4.42 -6.24 -15.70
N PRO A 43 5.58 -5.56 -15.72
CA PRO A 43 5.63 -4.13 -15.96
C PRO A 43 4.90 -3.76 -17.25
N LEU A 44 4.09 -2.71 -17.19
CA LEU A 44 3.43 -2.15 -18.36
C LEU A 44 4.38 -1.16 -19.05
N TYR A 45 4.24 -1.04 -20.37
CA TYR A 45 5.04 -0.15 -21.20
C TYR A 45 4.10 0.69 -22.08
N ASN A 46 4.45 1.94 -22.29
CA ASN A 46 3.73 2.78 -23.23
C ASN A 46 4.10 2.43 -24.69
N GLU A 47 3.39 3.04 -25.64
CA GLU A 47 3.63 2.84 -27.10
C GLU A 47 5.07 3.15 -27.54
N LYS A 48 5.81 3.95 -26.76
CA LYS A 48 7.22 4.30 -27.01
C LYS A 48 8.20 3.30 -26.36
N GLY A 49 7.71 2.21 -25.77
CA GLY A 49 8.51 1.21 -25.07
C GLY A 49 9.07 1.68 -23.73
N GLN A 50 8.56 2.75 -23.14
CA GLN A 50 8.98 3.23 -21.83
C GLN A 50 8.15 2.58 -20.72
N LYS A 51 8.82 2.13 -19.66
CA LYS A 51 8.16 1.50 -18.50
C LYS A 51 7.19 2.49 -17.85
N GLU A 52 5.93 2.09 -17.74
CA GLU A 52 4.93 2.86 -17.01
C GLU A 52 5.15 2.75 -15.49
N PRO A 53 4.80 3.80 -14.72
CA PRO A 53 4.76 3.71 -13.27
C PRO A 53 3.84 2.58 -12.82
N HIS A 54 4.24 1.82 -11.82
CA HIS A 54 3.39 0.80 -11.21
C HIS A 54 2.23 1.49 -10.48
N ARG A 55 1.00 1.29 -10.97
CA ARG A 55 -0.21 1.90 -10.41
C ARG A 55 -1.18 0.79 -10.03
N VAL A 56 -1.63 0.78 -8.77
CA VAL A 56 -2.53 -0.25 -8.20
C VAL A 56 -3.71 -0.56 -9.10
N GLY A 57 -4.35 0.46 -9.68
CA GLY A 57 -5.54 0.29 -10.52
C GLY A 57 -5.29 -0.50 -11.81
N ASP A 58 -4.04 -0.60 -12.27
CA ASP A 58 -3.66 -1.38 -13.45
C ASP A 58 -3.43 -2.87 -13.11
N TYR A 59 -3.39 -3.21 -11.81
CA TYR A 59 -3.19 -4.57 -11.29
C TYR A 59 -4.36 -5.00 -10.39
N MET A 60 -5.48 -4.26 -10.42
CA MET A 60 -6.69 -4.64 -9.71
C MET A 60 -7.47 -5.66 -10.55
N GLU A 61 -7.95 -6.72 -9.91
CA GLU A 61 -8.78 -7.74 -10.54
C GLU A 61 -9.96 -8.10 -9.64
N TYR A 62 -11.06 -8.59 -10.22
CA TYR A 62 -12.17 -9.08 -9.41
C TYR A 62 -11.75 -10.32 -8.60
N ALA A 63 -12.26 -10.42 -7.37
CA ALA A 63 -11.84 -11.46 -6.43
C ALA A 63 -12.28 -12.87 -6.87
N ASP A 64 -13.45 -12.99 -7.50
CA ASP A 64 -13.96 -14.22 -8.10
C ASP A 64 -13.13 -14.64 -9.32
N ILE A 65 -12.85 -13.72 -10.26
CA ILE A 65 -12.00 -13.99 -11.43
C ILE A 65 -10.59 -14.42 -10.99
N THR A 66 -9.99 -13.72 -10.03
CA THR A 66 -8.67 -14.07 -9.49
C THR A 66 -8.66 -15.50 -8.96
N LYS A 67 -9.72 -15.89 -8.23
CA LYS A 67 -9.85 -17.23 -7.66
C LYS A 67 -10.07 -18.29 -8.74
N GLU A 68 -10.91 -18.01 -9.73
CA GLU A 68 -11.22 -18.93 -10.83
C GLU A 68 -9.99 -19.19 -11.71
N LEU A 69 -9.24 -18.13 -12.02
CA LEU A 69 -8.05 -18.19 -12.88
C LEU A 69 -6.75 -18.48 -12.11
N ASN A 70 -6.84 -18.69 -10.78
CA ASN A 70 -5.70 -18.91 -9.89
C ASN A 70 -4.58 -17.87 -10.08
N MET A 71 -4.97 -16.60 -10.19
CA MET A 71 -4.02 -15.50 -10.42
C MET A 71 -3.21 -15.23 -9.16
N GLU A 72 -1.91 -14.99 -9.34
CA GLU A 72 -1.03 -14.71 -8.22
C GLU A 72 -1.34 -13.34 -7.60
N ILE A 73 -1.64 -13.32 -6.31
CA ILE A 73 -1.89 -12.07 -5.57
C ILE A 73 -0.56 -11.39 -5.26
N ASP A 74 -0.52 -10.06 -5.40
CA ASP A 74 0.63 -9.27 -4.94
C ASP A 74 0.63 -9.16 -3.41
N ILE A 75 1.18 -10.18 -2.76
CA ILE A 75 1.31 -10.23 -1.29
C ILE A 75 2.12 -9.03 -0.78
N ASN A 76 3.10 -8.53 -1.54
CA ASN A 76 3.95 -7.42 -1.11
C ASN A 76 3.15 -6.14 -0.95
N TYR A 77 2.24 -5.87 -1.90
CA TYR A 77 1.32 -4.75 -1.81
C TYR A 77 0.57 -4.73 -0.47
N TYR A 78 0.05 -5.88 -0.03
CA TYR A 78 -0.68 -5.99 1.24
C TYR A 78 0.24 -5.94 2.45
N LEU A 79 1.38 -6.63 2.41
CA LEU A 79 2.37 -6.62 3.48
C LEU A 79 2.84 -5.20 3.77
N GLU A 80 3.19 -4.41 2.74
CA GLU A 80 3.61 -3.01 2.92
C GLU A 80 2.59 -2.16 3.69
N LYS A 81 1.28 -2.43 3.52
CA LYS A 81 0.22 -1.74 4.28
C LYS A 81 0.21 -2.17 5.75
N THR A 82 0.48 -3.44 6.03
CA THR A 82 0.54 -3.97 7.40
C THR A 82 1.79 -3.56 8.16
N VAL A 83 2.91 -3.28 7.48
CA VAL A 83 4.18 -2.91 8.15
C VAL A 83 4.02 -1.75 9.13
N GLY A 84 3.23 -0.72 8.76
CA GLY A 84 3.00 0.41 9.65
C GLY A 84 2.24 0.03 10.93
N MET A 85 1.33 -0.94 10.84
CA MET A 85 0.65 -1.48 12.02
C MET A 85 1.61 -2.33 12.85
N CYS A 86 2.42 -3.17 12.20
CA CYS A 86 3.41 -4.01 12.86
C CYS A 86 4.47 -3.19 13.63
N ALA A 87 4.86 -2.03 13.10
CA ALA A 87 5.83 -1.16 13.75
C ALA A 87 5.41 -0.73 15.15
N ARG A 88 4.10 -0.52 15.39
CA ARG A 88 3.55 -0.14 16.71
C ARG A 88 3.66 -1.22 17.78
N PHE A 89 3.91 -2.48 17.40
CA PHE A 89 4.07 -3.56 18.37
C PHE A 89 5.52 -3.71 18.85
N ILE A 90 6.47 -3.06 18.17
CA ILE A 90 7.90 -3.24 18.44
C ILE A 90 8.64 -1.92 18.70
N ASN A 91 7.99 -0.76 18.50
CA ASN A 91 8.64 0.55 18.56
C ASN A 91 9.14 0.93 19.96
N GLU A 92 8.69 0.27 21.03
CA GLU A 92 9.20 0.49 22.38
C GLU A 92 10.62 -0.07 22.60
N ASP A 93 11.11 -0.93 21.69
CA ASP A 93 12.47 -1.47 21.78
C ASP A 93 13.52 -0.34 21.65
N ASP A 94 14.51 -0.36 22.55
CA ASP A 94 15.61 0.63 22.62
C ASP A 94 16.32 0.85 21.28
N ARG A 95 16.35 -0.16 20.39
CA ARG A 95 16.94 -0.07 19.05
C ARG A 95 16.25 0.95 18.16
N TYR A 96 14.98 1.26 18.41
CA TYR A 96 14.20 2.23 17.64
C TYR A 96 14.03 3.56 18.37
N GLN A 97 14.42 3.63 19.64
CA GLN A 97 14.33 4.85 20.42
C GLN A 97 15.38 5.89 19.96
N PRO A 98 15.04 7.18 19.99
CA PRO A 98 15.99 8.23 19.64
C PRO A 98 17.16 8.27 20.63
N PRO A 99 18.41 8.44 20.16
CA PRO A 99 19.56 8.53 21.05
C PRO A 99 19.48 9.77 21.94
N SER A 100 20.18 9.75 23.07
CA SER A 100 20.21 10.87 24.03
C SER A 100 20.68 12.20 23.42
N SER A 101 21.53 12.13 22.39
CA SER A 101 22.03 13.29 21.64
C SER A 101 21.04 13.85 20.61
N HIS A 102 19.92 13.15 20.35
CA HIS A 102 18.95 13.55 19.34
C HIS A 102 18.24 14.85 19.74
N LYS A 103 17.95 15.73 18.77
CA LYS A 103 17.29 17.03 19.01
C LYS A 103 15.97 16.94 19.78
N ILE A 104 15.25 15.83 19.63
CA ILE A 104 13.98 15.54 20.33
C ILE A 104 14.20 15.54 21.86
N MET A 105 15.36 15.08 22.33
CA MET A 105 15.66 14.99 23.76
C MET A 105 15.78 16.35 24.43
N GLN A 106 16.08 17.39 23.65
CA GLN A 106 16.27 18.78 24.11
C GLN A 106 14.95 19.57 24.20
N LEU A 107 13.82 18.98 23.79
CA LEU A 107 12.51 19.60 23.90
C LEU A 107 12.11 19.75 25.37
N LYS A 108 11.58 20.93 25.71
CA LYS A 108 11.13 21.27 27.06
C LYS A 108 9.67 20.88 27.32
N ASP A 109 8.84 20.96 26.28
CA ASP A 109 7.45 20.54 26.34
C ASP A 109 7.39 19.00 26.37
N SER A 110 6.88 18.43 27.46
CA SER A 110 6.85 16.98 27.68
C SER A 110 5.96 16.26 26.68
N ASP A 111 4.80 16.83 26.36
CA ASP A 111 3.79 16.20 25.52
C ASP A 111 4.25 16.20 24.05
N GLU A 112 4.84 17.31 23.62
CA GLU A 112 5.43 17.41 22.28
C GLU A 112 6.65 16.50 22.15
N LYS A 113 7.46 16.40 23.21
CA LYS A 113 8.60 15.47 23.25
C LYS A 113 8.14 14.03 23.08
N GLU A 114 7.14 13.59 23.84
CA GLU A 114 6.61 12.22 23.77
C GLU A 114 6.04 11.90 22.38
N LYS A 115 5.25 12.80 21.79
CA LYS A 115 4.71 12.62 20.42
C LYS A 115 5.81 12.46 19.38
N GLN A 116 6.89 13.24 19.49
CA GLN A 116 8.00 13.15 18.57
C GLN A 116 8.83 11.88 18.79
N ILE A 117 8.99 11.41 20.04
CA ILE A 117 9.64 10.12 20.35
C ILE A 117 8.83 8.97 19.75
N ASP A 118 7.51 8.94 19.95
CA ASP A 118 6.64 7.89 19.40
C ASP A 118 6.73 7.86 17.87
N THR A 119 6.60 9.03 17.23
CA THR A 119 6.70 9.15 15.77
C THR A 119 8.05 8.66 15.25
N TYR A 120 9.15 9.08 15.88
CA TYR A 120 10.49 8.65 15.52
C TYR A 120 10.64 7.13 15.62
N SER A 121 10.21 6.56 16.74
CA SER A 121 10.38 5.14 17.04
C SER A 121 9.54 4.25 16.12
N GLN A 122 8.31 4.69 15.80
CA GLN A 122 7.47 4.02 14.80
C GLN A 122 8.11 4.05 13.40
N ASP A 123 8.72 5.18 13.02
CA ASP A 123 9.39 5.31 11.72
C ASP A 123 10.65 4.43 11.62
N GLU A 124 11.47 4.35 12.68
CA GLU A 124 12.64 3.46 12.72
C GLU A 124 12.25 1.99 12.71
N ALA A 125 11.27 1.59 13.52
CA ALA A 125 10.72 0.24 13.51
C ALA A 125 10.16 -0.14 12.12
N LYS A 126 9.43 0.76 11.47
CA LYS A 126 8.90 0.58 10.12
C LYS A 126 10.01 0.45 9.08
N LYS A 127 11.09 1.25 9.17
CA LYS A 127 12.26 1.14 8.28
C LYS A 127 12.94 -0.22 8.44
N TRP A 128 13.14 -0.65 9.68
CA TRP A 128 13.72 -1.95 9.98
C TRP A 128 12.86 -3.10 9.42
N LEU A 129 11.56 -3.09 9.67
CA LEU A 129 10.63 -4.10 9.13
C LEU A 129 10.63 -4.14 7.60
N LYS A 130 10.65 -2.99 6.93
CA LYS A 130 10.76 -2.93 5.46
C LYS A 130 12.05 -3.55 4.96
N LYS A 131 13.17 -3.33 5.65
CA LYS A 131 14.46 -3.94 5.29
C LYS A 131 14.40 -5.45 5.51
N TYR A 132 13.93 -5.89 6.68
CA TYR A 132 13.76 -7.30 7.01
C TYR A 132 12.92 -8.05 5.97
N ILE A 133 11.77 -7.50 5.57
CA ILE A 133 10.91 -8.11 4.54
C ILE A 133 11.64 -8.22 3.20
N LYS A 134 12.37 -7.19 2.77
CA LYS A 134 13.14 -7.23 1.51
C LYS A 134 14.22 -8.30 1.54
N ASP A 135 14.88 -8.51 2.68
CA ASP A 135 15.94 -9.50 2.83
C ASP A 135 15.40 -10.95 2.84
N LEU A 136 14.09 -11.16 3.00
CA LEU A 136 13.43 -12.48 2.91
C LEU A 136 13.07 -12.89 1.47
N GLN A 137 13.20 -11.99 0.49
CA GLN A 137 12.78 -12.17 -0.91
C GLN A 137 13.97 -12.45 -1.82
#